data_AF-A0A2U2DSX0-F1
#
_entry.id   AF-A0A2U2DSX0-F1
#
_cell.length_a   1.000
_cell.length_b   1.000
_cell.length_c   1.000
_cell.angle_alpha   90.00
_cell.angle_beta   90.00
_cell.angle_gamma   90.00
#
_symmetry.space_group_name_H-M   'P 1'
#
loop_
_entity.id
_entity.type
_entity.pdbx_description
1 polymer ?
#
loop_
_entity_poly.entity_id
_entity_poly.type
_entity_poly.pdbx_seq_one_letter_code
_entity_poly.pdbx_strand_id
1 'polypeptide(L)'
;MLAMLLKWVASGPLDRVLTSLDKSIDNETERQRIAGDVIARYVTTEAETRAAAMQSRTFWIIWALFAAPVGIWLGAICLDSVFLFSGQIADLPPSVKPYASQIIAAVFGSGGGVAGIQAIATALRGKK
;
A
#
# COMPACT_ATOMS: atom_id res chain seq x y z
N MET A 1 57.67 5.85 15.27
CA MET A 1 57.91 6.01 13.82
C MET A 1 56.88 5.24 12.98
N LEU A 2 56.55 3.98 13.30
CA LEU A 2 55.46 3.21 12.64
C LEU A 2 54.08 3.88 12.72
N ALA A 3 53.70 4.47 13.87
CA ALA A 3 52.45 5.20 14.02
C ALA A 3 52.36 6.48 13.16
N MET A 4 53.50 7.05 12.75
CA MET A 4 53.58 8.26 11.93
C MET A 4 53.44 7.92 10.44
N LEU A 5 54.02 6.80 10.02
CA LEU A 5 53.81 6.22 8.69
C LEU A 5 52.37 5.70 8.49
N LEU A 6 51.80 5.05 9.51
CA LEU A 6 50.38 4.66 9.49
C LEU A 6 49.46 5.89 9.41
N LYS A 7 49.75 6.96 10.17
CA LYS A 7 49.01 8.22 10.08
C LYS A 7 49.11 8.85 8.69
N TRP A 8 50.28 8.83 8.05
CA TRP A 8 50.49 9.42 6.73
C TRP A 8 49.82 8.63 5.59
N VAL A 9 49.80 7.29 5.68
CA VAL A 9 49.09 6.43 4.71
C VAL A 9 47.57 6.45 4.95
N ALA A 10 47.12 6.54 6.21
CA ALA A 10 45.71 6.67 6.54
C ALA A 10 45.14 8.05 6.16
N SER A 11 45.91 9.13 6.29
CA SER A 11 45.43 10.51 6.07
C SER A 11 45.36 10.97 4.61
N GLY A 12 45.79 10.14 3.65
CA GLY A 12 45.86 10.52 2.24
C GLY A 12 44.92 9.69 1.36
N PRO A 13 45.37 8.52 0.90
CA PRO A 13 44.58 7.66 0.01
C PRO A 13 43.41 6.97 0.72
N LEU A 14 43.56 6.55 1.98
CA LEU A 14 42.50 5.87 2.73
C LEU A 14 41.34 6.84 3.06
N ASP A 15 41.68 8.06 3.48
CA ASP A 15 40.70 9.13 3.74
C ASP A 15 39.89 9.46 2.49
N ARG A 16 40.53 9.45 1.31
CA ARG A 16 39.86 9.68 0.01
C ARG A 16 38.91 8.55 -0.36
N VAL A 17 39.29 7.30 -0.09
CA VAL A 17 38.44 6.12 -0.31
C VAL A 17 37.27 6.12 0.67
N LEU A 18 37.49 6.41 1.95
CA LEU A 18 36.43 6.54 2.97
C LEU A 18 35.47 7.68 2.62
N THR A 19 35.99 8.85 2.23
CA THR A 19 35.15 9.99 1.81
C THR A 19 34.32 9.66 0.56
N SER A 20 34.89 8.90 -0.38
CA SER A 20 34.14 8.45 -1.56
C SER A 20 33.09 7.39 -1.22
N LEU A 21 33.39 6.49 -0.28
CA LEU A 21 32.47 5.48 0.20
C LEU A 21 31.32 6.14 0.99
N ASP A 22 31.61 7.00 1.96
CA ASP A 22 30.61 7.79 2.68
C ASP A 22 29.72 8.58 1.72
N LYS A 23 30.32 9.27 0.73
CA LYS A 23 29.56 10.00 -0.30
C LYS A 23 28.72 9.08 -1.19
N SER A 24 29.15 7.85 -1.44
CA SER A 24 28.36 6.86 -2.19
C SER A 24 27.20 6.31 -1.36
N ILE A 25 27.42 6.06 -0.07
CA ILE A 25 26.42 5.60 0.88
C ILE A 25 25.38 6.71 1.11
N ASP A 26 25.83 7.96 1.26
CA ASP A 26 24.96 9.13 1.38
C ASP A 26 24.12 9.34 0.12
N ASN A 27 24.72 9.23 -1.07
CA ASN A 27 23.97 9.31 -2.33
C ASN A 27 22.92 8.21 -2.46
N GLU A 28 23.27 6.97 -2.10
CA GLU A 28 22.32 5.84 -2.16
C GLU A 28 21.20 6.01 -1.12
N THR A 29 21.54 6.45 0.09
CA THR A 29 20.57 6.76 1.16
C THR A 29 19.65 7.90 0.75
N GLU A 30 20.20 8.96 0.13
CA GLU A 30 19.43 10.09 -0.35
C GLU A 30 18.53 9.71 -1.53
N ARG A 31 19.01 8.85 -2.44
CA ARG A 31 18.19 8.30 -3.52
C ARG A 31 17.05 7.45 -2.99
N GLN A 32 17.29 6.61 -1.99
CA GLN A 32 16.26 5.81 -1.33
C GLN A 32 15.26 6.70 -0.58
N ARG A 33 15.74 7.76 0.07
CA ARG A 33 14.88 8.76 0.72
C ARG A 33 13.99 9.48 -0.29
N ILE A 34 14.53 9.94 -1.41
CA ILE A 34 13.76 10.60 -2.48
C ILE A 34 12.76 9.63 -3.09
N ALA A 35 13.15 8.39 -3.38
CA ALA A 35 12.25 7.36 -3.89
C ALA A 35 11.12 7.09 -2.88
N GLY A 36 11.46 6.97 -1.59
CA GLY A 36 10.50 6.84 -0.50
C GLY A 36 9.54 8.02 -0.40
N ASP A 37 10.05 9.25 -0.50
CA ASP A 37 9.25 10.48 -0.47
C ASP A 37 8.30 10.57 -1.68
N VAL A 38 8.76 10.17 -2.87
CA VAL A 38 7.91 10.12 -4.08
C VAL A 38 6.79 9.10 -3.92
N ILE A 39 7.10 7.89 -3.43
CA ILE A 39 6.11 6.85 -3.17
C ILE A 39 5.13 7.31 -2.10
N ALA A 40 5.62 7.89 -1.00
CA ALA A 40 4.78 8.42 0.07
C ALA A 40 3.82 9.50 -0.46
N ARG A 41 4.34 10.47 -1.23
CA ARG A 41 3.52 11.52 -1.86
C ARG A 41 2.47 10.95 -2.81
N TYR A 42 2.86 10.00 -3.65
CA TYR A 42 1.94 9.34 -4.58
C TYR A 42 0.79 8.65 -3.82
N VAL A 43 1.12 7.86 -2.79
CA VAL A 43 0.13 7.18 -1.95
C VAL A 43 -0.78 8.17 -1.22
N THR A 44 -0.22 9.26 -0.67
CA THR A 44 -1.03 10.29 0.01
C THR A 44 -1.96 11.02 -0.95
N THR A 45 -1.50 11.39 -2.14
CA THR A 45 -2.33 12.07 -3.15
C THR A 45 -3.44 11.15 -3.66
N GLU A 46 -3.16 9.87 -3.89
CA GLU A 46 -4.20 8.89 -4.21
C GLU A 46 -5.22 8.73 -3.07
N ALA A 47 -4.76 8.70 -1.82
CA ALA A 47 -5.67 8.62 -0.68
C ALA A 47 -6.55 9.87 -0.55
N GLU A 48 -5.98 11.06 -0.71
CA GLU A 48 -6.70 12.33 -0.65
C GLU A 48 -7.73 12.49 -1.76
N THR A 49 -7.39 12.12 -3.00
CA THR A 49 -8.33 12.17 -4.14
C THR A 49 -9.49 11.20 -3.95
N ARG A 50 -9.23 9.99 -3.43
CA ARG A 50 -10.28 9.03 -3.06
C ARG A 50 -11.14 9.54 -1.91
N ALA A 51 -10.54 10.13 -0.88
CA ALA A 51 -11.25 10.70 0.26
C ALA A 51 -12.17 11.86 -0.16
N ALA A 52 -11.70 12.73 -1.06
CA ALA A 52 -12.51 13.80 -1.64
C ALA A 52 -13.69 13.25 -2.46
N ALA A 53 -13.46 12.21 -3.27
CA ALA A 53 -14.55 11.54 -4.00
C ALA A 53 -15.59 10.92 -3.05
N MET A 54 -15.14 10.31 -1.95
CA MET A 54 -16.00 9.71 -0.92
C MET A 54 -16.85 10.72 -0.14
N GLN A 55 -16.56 12.03 -0.20
CA GLN A 55 -17.43 13.05 0.41
C GLN A 55 -18.73 13.28 -0.38
N SER A 56 -18.76 12.92 -1.67
CA SER A 56 -19.94 13.11 -2.51
C SER A 56 -20.97 12.00 -2.27
N ARG A 57 -22.24 12.38 -2.09
CA ARG A 57 -23.35 11.42 -2.03
C ARG A 57 -23.51 10.65 -3.34
N THR A 58 -23.22 11.28 -4.49
CA THR A 58 -23.27 10.65 -5.81
C THR A 58 -22.26 9.52 -5.94
N PHE A 59 -21.08 9.66 -5.32
CA PHE A 59 -20.08 8.59 -5.29
C PHE A 59 -20.63 7.32 -4.66
N TRP A 60 -21.27 7.43 -3.49
CA TRP A 60 -21.84 6.28 -2.80
C TRP A 60 -22.99 5.63 -3.57
N ILE A 61 -23.80 6.43 -4.30
CA ILE A 61 -24.87 5.90 -5.15
C ILE A 61 -24.28 5.07 -6.30
N ILE A 62 -23.28 5.60 -7.01
CA ILE A 62 -22.62 4.88 -8.11
C ILE A 62 -21.89 3.66 -7.58
N TRP A 63 -21.18 3.79 -6.46
CA TRP A 63 -20.48 2.67 -5.82
C TRP A 63 -21.46 1.56 -5.44
N ALA A 64 -22.58 1.90 -4.79
CA ALA A 64 -23.60 0.94 -4.38
C ALA A 64 -24.27 0.27 -5.58
N LEU A 65 -24.47 0.97 -6.70
CA LEU A 65 -25.05 0.40 -7.91
C LEU A 65 -24.27 -0.84 -8.41
N PHE A 66 -22.95 -0.86 -8.26
CA PHE A 66 -22.11 -1.98 -8.67
C PHE A 66 -21.78 -2.94 -7.52
N ALA A 67 -21.52 -2.42 -6.32
CA ALA A 67 -21.15 -3.24 -5.17
C ALA A 67 -22.36 -4.02 -4.61
N ALA A 68 -23.55 -3.42 -4.58
CA ALA A 68 -24.72 -4.05 -3.95
C ALA A 68 -25.18 -5.32 -4.67
N PRO A 69 -25.30 -5.40 -6.02
CA PRO A 69 -25.68 -6.64 -6.68
C PRO A 69 -24.69 -7.78 -6.42
N VAL A 70 -23.38 -7.50 -6.46
CA VAL A 70 -22.33 -8.50 -6.17
C VAL A 70 -22.39 -8.94 -4.71
N GLY A 71 -22.60 -8.00 -3.79
CA GLY A 71 -22.75 -8.29 -2.37
C GLY A 71 -23.99 -9.12 -2.05
N ILE A 72 -25.12 -8.82 -2.70
CA ILE A 72 -26.37 -9.60 -2.56
C ILE A 72 -26.17 -11.02 -3.09
N TRP A 73 -25.57 -11.18 -4.27
CA TRP A 73 -25.27 -12.49 -4.84
C TRP A 73 -24.36 -13.32 -3.92
N LEU A 74 -23.25 -12.73 -3.46
CA LEU A 74 -22.32 -13.41 -2.56
C LEU A 74 -22.99 -13.76 -1.21
N GLY A 75 -23.77 -12.84 -0.66
CA GLY A 75 -24.54 -13.05 0.56
C GLY A 75 -25.56 -14.18 0.41
N ALA A 76 -26.27 -14.24 -0.71
CA ALA A 76 -27.21 -15.32 -1.00
C ALA A 76 -26.49 -16.68 -1.04
N ILE A 77 -25.32 -16.79 -1.67
CA ILE A 77 -24.54 -18.03 -1.71
C ILE A 77 -24.12 -18.45 -0.30
N CYS A 78 -23.61 -17.51 0.50
CA CYS A 78 -23.22 -17.80 1.87
C CYS A 78 -24.42 -18.26 2.71
N LEU A 79 -25.58 -17.60 2.58
CA LEU A 79 -26.80 -17.98 3.29
C LEU A 79 -27.28 -19.37 2.89
N ASP A 80 -27.35 -19.64 1.58
CA ASP A 80 -27.73 -20.96 1.06
C ASP A 80 -26.79 -22.06 1.56
N SER A 81 -25.49 -21.79 1.56
CA SER A 81 -24.47 -22.73 2.04
C SER A 81 -24.55 -22.98 3.55
N VAL A 82 -24.80 -21.94 4.35
CA VAL A 82 -24.84 -22.05 5.82
C VAL A 82 -26.13 -22.69 6.31
N PHE A 83 -27.26 -22.31 5.73
CA PHE A 83 -28.58 -22.81 6.14
C PHE A 83 -29.04 -24.03 5.33
N LEU A 84 -28.20 -24.50 4.40
CA LEU A 84 -28.49 -25.62 3.49
C LEU A 84 -29.82 -25.45 2.76
N PHE A 85 -30.09 -24.22 2.31
CA PHE A 85 -31.21 -23.99 1.42
C PHE A 85 -30.94 -24.72 0.09
N SER A 86 -32.01 -25.13 -0.61
CA SER A 86 -31.89 -25.73 -1.96
C SER A 86 -31.89 -24.66 -3.06
N GLY A 87 -31.53 -23.42 -2.71
CA GLY A 87 -31.53 -22.29 -3.60
C GLY A 87 -30.49 -22.51 -4.69
N GLN A 88 -30.95 -22.80 -5.91
CA GLN A 88 -30.08 -22.90 -7.08
C GLN A 88 -29.62 -21.51 -7.52
N ILE A 89 -28.76 -20.89 -6.71
CA ILE A 89 -28.19 -19.59 -7.01
C ILE A 89 -27.20 -19.76 -8.16
N ALA A 90 -27.47 -19.09 -9.27
CA ALA A 90 -26.64 -19.19 -10.46
C ALA A 90 -25.24 -18.62 -10.20
N ASP A 91 -24.21 -19.35 -10.65
CA ASP A 91 -22.85 -18.81 -10.69
C ASP A 91 -22.76 -17.69 -11.74
N LEU A 92 -21.86 -16.74 -11.50
CA LEU A 92 -21.59 -15.69 -12.47
C LEU A 92 -20.94 -16.29 -13.72
N PRO A 93 -21.34 -15.86 -14.93
CA PRO A 93 -20.68 -16.27 -16.15
C PRO A 93 -19.17 -16.00 -16.10
N PRO A 94 -18.33 -16.83 -16.76
CA PRO A 94 -16.88 -16.66 -16.76
C PRO A 94 -16.41 -15.27 -17.24
N SER A 95 -17.19 -14.60 -18.10
CA SER A 95 -16.92 -13.24 -18.57
C SER A 95 -17.11 -12.17 -17.50
N VAL A 96 -18.00 -12.38 -16.53
CA VAL A 96 -18.36 -11.38 -15.50
C VAL A 96 -17.60 -11.63 -14.20
N LYS A 97 -17.25 -12.89 -13.92
CA LYS A 97 -16.57 -13.32 -12.69
C LYS A 97 -15.30 -12.53 -12.34
N PRO A 98 -14.41 -12.15 -13.29
CA PRO A 98 -13.24 -11.33 -12.98
C PRO A 98 -13.62 -9.97 -12.39
N TYR A 99 -14.62 -9.30 -12.95
CA TYR A 99 -15.08 -7.99 -12.44
C TYR A 99 -15.70 -8.10 -11.05
N ALA A 100 -16.53 -9.13 -10.83
CA ALA A 100 -17.09 -9.40 -9.50
C ALA A 100 -15.99 -9.64 -8.46
N SER A 101 -14.96 -10.41 -8.81
CA SER A 101 -13.80 -10.66 -7.94
C SER A 101 -13.01 -9.38 -7.61
N GLN A 102 -12.84 -8.49 -8.59
CA GLN A 102 -12.20 -7.18 -8.39
C GLN A 102 -13.02 -6.27 -7.48
N ILE A 103 -14.35 -6.27 -7.63
CA ILE A 103 -15.25 -5.51 -6.75
C ILE A 103 -15.15 -6.03 -5.31
N ILE A 104 -15.21 -7.34 -5.11
CA ILE A 104 -15.04 -7.96 -3.79
C ILE A 104 -13.67 -7.59 -3.20
N ALA A 105 -12.59 -7.71 -3.98
CA ALA A 105 -11.25 -7.34 -3.56
C ALA A 105 -11.14 -5.85 -3.22
N ALA A 106 -11.79 -4.96 -3.98
CA ALA A 106 -11.79 -3.52 -3.69
C ALA A 106 -12.56 -3.19 -2.40
N VAL A 107 -13.71 -3.83 -2.18
CA VAL A 107 -14.54 -3.65 -0.97
C VAL A 107 -13.75 -4.07 0.26
N PHE A 108 -13.24 -5.31 0.31
CA PHE A 108 -12.52 -5.82 1.48
C PHE A 108 -11.08 -5.30 1.58
N GLY A 109 -10.41 -5.09 0.44
CA GLY A 109 -9.05 -4.56 0.37
C GLY A 109 -8.94 -3.10 0.79
N SER A 110 -10.01 -2.31 0.62
CA SER A 110 -10.06 -0.94 1.17
C SER A 110 -9.91 -0.93 2.70
N GLY A 111 -10.47 -1.93 3.40
CA GLY A 111 -10.31 -2.11 4.83
C GLY A 111 -8.87 -2.47 5.22
N GLY A 112 -8.22 -3.36 4.46
CA GLY A 112 -6.82 -3.74 4.68
C GLY A 112 -5.84 -2.59 4.42
N GLY A 113 -6.07 -1.79 3.38
CA GLY A 113 -5.27 -0.59 3.09
C GLY A 113 -5.37 0.47 4.18
N VAL A 114 -6.58 0.75 4.67
CA VAL A 114 -6.81 1.72 5.76
C VAL A 114 -6.20 1.23 7.08
N ALA A 115 -6.38 -0.05 7.43
CA ALA A 115 -5.79 -0.63 8.63
C ALA A 115 -4.26 -0.64 8.57
N GLY A 116 -3.67 -0.94 7.41
CA GLY A 116 -2.22 -0.89 7.21
C GLY A 116 -1.64 0.52 7.36
N ILE A 117 -2.29 1.52 6.75
CA ILE A 117 -1.89 2.93 6.90
C ILE A 117 -2.02 3.40 8.35
N GLN A 118 -3.11 3.03 9.04
CA GLN A 118 -3.32 3.37 10.46
C GLN A 118 -2.28 2.70 11.38
N ALA A 119 -1.91 1.45 11.09
CA ALA A 119 -0.87 0.74 11.85
C ALA A 119 0.49 1.43 11.72
N ILE A 120 0.87 1.83 10.50
CA ILE A 120 2.11 2.58 10.24
C ILE A 120 2.06 3.96 10.93
N ALA A 121 0.95 4.69 10.79
CA ALA A 121 0.79 6.00 11.41
C ALA A 121 0.88 5.93 12.95
N THR A 122 0.30 4.89 13.56
CA THR A 122 0.37 4.66 15.01
C THR A 122 1.80 4.31 15.45
N ALA A 123 2.50 3.46 14.68
CA ALA A 123 3.88 3.09 14.96
C ALA A 123 4.84 4.30 14.90
N LEU A 124 4.64 5.21 13.95
CA LEU A 124 5.42 6.45 13.85
C LEU A 124 5.11 7.43 14.99
N ARG A 125 3.85 7.48 15.45
CA ARG A 125 3.42 8.39 16.51
C ARG A 125 3.87 7.95 17.91
N GLY A 126 4.04 6.64 18.14
CA GLY A 126 4.57 6.07 19.38
C GLY A 126 6.09 6.17 19.53
N LYS A 127 6.81 6.63 18.51
CA LYS A 127 8.28 6.79 18.53
C LYS A 127 8.75 8.21 18.92
N LYS A 128 7.83 9.07 19.35
CA LYS A 128 8.12 10.42 19.87
C LYS A 128 8.32 10.38 21.38
#